data_AF-A0A1S6H0F0-F1
#
_entry.id   AF-A0A1S6H0F0-F1
#
_cell.length_a   1.000
_cell.length_b   1.000
_cell.length_c   1.000
_cell.angle_alpha   90.00
_cell.angle_beta   90.00
_cell.angle_gamma   90.00
#
_symmetry.space_group_name_H-M   'P 1'
#
loop_
_entity.id
_entity.type
_entity.pdbx_description
1 polymer ?
#
loop_
_entity_poly.entity_id
_entity_poly.type
_entity_poly.pdbx_seq_one_letter_code
_entity_poly.pdbx_strand_id
1 'polypeptide(L)' 'MSGAGEGKKLIGKANVYIHEKGKSNARITHIDIELGELNDIIKPGEASYVQGKEGGVFIGLKREMITRAEKKLKE' A
#
# COMPACT_ATOMS: atom_id res chain seq x y z
N MET A 1 -5.06 -0.15 -17.23
CA MET A 1 -6.36 -0.11 -16.50
C MET A 1 -6.19 0.42 -15.07
N SER A 2 -6.38 1.73 -14.90
CA SER A 2 -6.58 2.39 -13.59
C SER A 2 -8.07 2.27 -13.16
N GLY A 3 -8.39 2.62 -11.90
CA GLY A 3 -9.78 2.64 -11.41
C GLY A 3 -10.39 1.27 -11.05
N ALA A 4 -11.66 1.31 -10.64
CA ALA A 4 -12.47 0.14 -10.30
C ALA A 4 -12.69 -0.78 -11.52
N GLY A 5 -12.89 -2.07 -11.27
CA GLY A 5 -13.08 -3.07 -12.32
C GLY A 5 -13.27 -4.46 -11.70
N GLU A 6 -13.60 -5.44 -12.53
CA GLU A 6 -13.76 -6.83 -12.08
C GLU A 6 -12.51 -7.31 -11.32
N GLY A 7 -12.73 -7.97 -10.18
CA GLY A 7 -11.66 -8.43 -9.29
C GLY A 7 -10.99 -7.36 -8.41
N LYS A 8 -11.29 -6.07 -8.59
CA LYS A 8 -10.74 -5.00 -7.73
C LYS A 8 -11.70 -4.65 -6.60
N LYS A 9 -11.25 -4.80 -5.35
CA LYS A 9 -11.99 -4.37 -4.17
C LYS A 9 -11.39 -3.07 -3.62
N LEU A 10 -12.23 -2.06 -3.44
CA LEU A 10 -11.84 -0.82 -2.79
C LEU A 10 -11.77 -1.09 -1.27
N ILE A 11 -10.60 -0.85 -0.68
CA ILE A 11 -10.39 -1.05 0.77
C ILE A 11 -10.42 0.26 1.57
N GLY A 12 -10.47 1.42 0.91
CA GLY A 12 -10.57 2.72 1.58
C GLY A 12 -10.02 3.88 0.76
N LYS A 13 -9.98 5.07 1.40
CA LYS A 13 -9.31 6.28 0.89
C LYS A 13 -8.07 6.53 1.74
N ALA A 14 -6.90 6.47 1.13
CA ALA A 14 -5.63 6.69 1.82
C ALA A 14 -5.19 8.15 1.74
N ASN A 15 -4.47 8.62 2.76
CA ASN A 15 -3.68 9.84 2.64
C ASN A 15 -2.31 9.49 2.06
N VAL A 16 -1.81 10.33 1.15
CA VAL A 16 -0.52 10.09 0.48
C VAL A 16 0.37 11.31 0.67
N TYR A 17 1.54 11.11 1.27
CA TYR A 17 2.47 12.18 1.61
C TYR A 17 3.83 11.95 0.98
N ILE A 18 4.48 13.05 0.58
CA ILE A 18 5.93 13.03 0.35
C ILE A 18 6.58 13.37 1.68
N HIS A 19 7.30 12.41 2.27
CA HIS A 19 8.02 12.60 3.51
C HIS A 19 9.42 13.11 3.19
N GLU A 20 9.65 14.41 3.42
CA GLU A 20 10.90 15.09 3.09
C GLU A 20 12.06 14.65 4.00
N LYS A 21 13.21 14.30 3.40
CA LYS A 21 14.44 13.97 4.14
C LYS A 21 14.80 15.07 5.15
N GLY A 22 15.10 14.65 6.38
CA GLY A 22 15.56 15.55 7.44
C GLY A 22 14.42 16.27 8.18
N LYS A 23 13.16 16.10 7.76
CA LYS A 23 11.97 16.53 8.49
C LYS A 23 11.35 15.32 9.21
N SER A 24 10.73 15.54 10.36
CA SER A 24 9.97 14.52 11.09
C SER A 24 10.67 13.14 11.23
N ASN A 25 12.00 13.14 11.39
CA ASN A 25 12.87 11.95 11.48
C ASN A 25 13.00 11.10 10.20
N ALA A 26 12.59 11.57 9.03
CA ALA A 26 12.85 10.89 7.77
C ALA A 26 14.34 10.85 7.41
N ARG A 27 14.88 9.64 7.29
CA ARG A 27 16.28 9.40 6.88
C ARG A 27 16.51 9.64 5.38
N ILE A 28 15.48 9.39 4.56
CA ILE A 28 15.46 9.60 3.11
C ILE A 28 14.14 10.23 2.70
N THR A 29 14.09 10.87 1.52
CA THR A 29 12.82 11.31 0.96
C THR A 29 12.06 10.10 0.41
N HIS A 30 10.82 9.90 0.84
CA HIS A 30 9.99 8.76 0.44
C HIS A 30 8.52 9.16 0.38
N ILE A 31 7.66 8.23 -0.04
CA ILE A 31 6.21 8.43 -0.09
C ILE A 31 5.57 7.53 0.96
N ASP A 32 4.76 8.14 1.83
CA ASP A 32 3.94 7.42 2.80
C ASP A 32 2.51 7.29 2.26
N ILE A 33 1.94 6.08 2.34
CA ILE A 33 0.55 5.79 2.02
C ILE A 33 -0.11 5.31 3.31
N GLU A 34 -0.95 6.16 3.90
CA GLU A 34 -1.55 5.91 5.21
C GLU A 34 -3.02 5.50 5.08
N LEU A 35 -3.30 4.24 5.42
CA LEU A 35 -4.64 3.66 5.51
C LEU A 35 -4.62 2.51 6.53
N GLY A 36 -5.51 2.53 7.53
CA GLY A 36 -5.54 1.52 8.59
C GLY A 36 -5.72 0.10 8.06
N GLU A 37 -6.60 -0.07 7.08
CA GLU A 37 -6.91 -1.33 6.41
C GLU A 37 -5.73 -1.91 5.63
N LEU A 38 -4.73 -1.08 5.25
CA LEU A 38 -3.51 -1.57 4.61
C LEU A 38 -2.64 -2.37 5.59
N ASN A 39 -2.72 -2.05 6.90
CA ASN A 39 -1.99 -2.76 7.94
C ASN A 39 -2.52 -4.19 8.19
N ASP A 40 -3.71 -4.52 7.70
CA ASP A 40 -4.19 -5.91 7.70
C ASP A 40 -3.41 -6.78 6.70
N ILE A 41 -2.92 -6.16 5.62
CA ILE A 41 -2.22 -6.82 4.51
C ILE A 41 -0.70 -6.72 4.67
N ILE A 42 -0.17 -5.57 5.07
CA ILE A 42 1.27 -5.29 5.24
C ILE A 42 1.49 -4.80 6.68
N LYS A 43 2.10 -5.61 7.55
CA LYS A 43 2.30 -5.26 8.96
C LYS A 43 3.44 -4.23 9.10
N PRO A 44 3.44 -3.43 10.18
CA PRO A 44 4.56 -2.56 10.50
C PRO A 44 5.90 -3.31 10.49
N GLY A 45 6.89 -2.75 9.80
CA GLY A 45 8.23 -3.34 9.64
C GLY A 45 8.37 -4.29 8.46
N GLU A 46 7.28 -4.67 7.77
CA GLU A 46 7.38 -5.47 6.55
C GLU A 46 7.65 -4.58 5.33
N ALA A 47 8.59 -5.00 4.48
CA ALA A 47 8.87 -4.35 3.21
C ALA A 47 8.27 -5.16 2.04
N SER A 48 7.82 -4.44 1.00
CA SER A 48 7.36 -5.05 -0.24
C SER A 48 7.82 -4.27 -1.47
N TYR A 49 7.48 -4.77 -2.65
CA TYR A 49 7.84 -4.13 -3.92
C TYR A 49 6.84 -3.04 -4.28
N VAL A 50 7.34 -1.93 -4.82
CA VAL A 50 6.53 -0.85 -5.37
C VAL A 50 6.95 -0.63 -6.81
N GLN A 51 5.99 -0.50 -7.71
CA GLN A 51 6.24 -0.14 -9.11
C GLN A 51 5.20 0.87 -9.58
N GLY A 52 5.69 1.87 -10.33
CA GLY A 52 4.84 2.86 -10.98
C GLY A 52 3.92 2.23 -12.01
N LYS A 53 2.70 2.76 -12.11
CA LYS A 53 1.72 2.38 -13.13
C LYS A 53 0.93 3.61 -13.57
N GLU A 54 0.21 3.47 -14.67
CA GLU A 54 -0.75 4.49 -15.07
C GLU A 54 -1.77 4.75 -13.93
N GLY A 55 -1.85 6.01 -13.50
CA GLY A 55 -2.73 6.47 -12.43
C GLY A 55 -2.24 6.22 -11.00
N GLY A 56 -0.98 5.84 -10.78
CA GLY A 56 -0.41 5.75 -9.42
C GLY A 56 0.71 4.72 -9.29
N VAL A 57 0.67 3.96 -8.19
CA VAL A 57 1.60 2.85 -7.92
C VAL A 57 0.83 1.55 -7.68
N PHE A 58 1.48 0.42 -7.89
CA PHE A 58 1.03 -0.85 -7.32
C PHE A 58 2.06 -1.37 -6.32
N ILE A 59 1.57 -2.09 -5.32
CA ILE A 59 2.39 -2.78 -4.33
C ILE A 59 2.32 -4.27 -4.65
N GLY A 60 3.45 -4.87 -5.03
CA GLY A 60 3.54 -6.32 -5.20
C GLY A 60 3.60 -6.99 -3.83
N LEU A 61 2.76 -7.97 -3.56
CA LEU A 61 2.66 -8.62 -2.25
C LEU A 61 3.58 -9.85 -2.15
N LYS A 62 4.20 -10.05 -0.99
CA LYS A 62 4.93 -11.29 -0.64
C LYS A 62 3.96 -12.37 -0.19
N ARG A 63 4.41 -13.64 -0.15
CA ARG A 63 3.57 -14.82 0.15
C ARG A 63 2.64 -14.63 1.35
N GLU A 64 3.18 -14.21 2.50
CA GLU A 64 2.37 -14.03 3.73
C GLU A 64 1.40 -12.84 3.66
N MET A 65 1.70 -11.84 2.82
CA MET A 65 0.81 -10.70 2.58
C MET A 65 -0.33 -11.09 1.64
N ILE A 66 -0.07 -11.95 0.65
CA ILE A 66 -1.09 -12.51 -0.25
C ILE A 66 -2.13 -13.27 0.58
N THR A 67 -1.70 -14.17 1.47
CA THR A 67 -2.61 -14.91 2.36
C THR A 67 -3.52 -13.98 3.17
N ARG A 68 -2.98 -12.86 3.68
CA ARG A 68 -3.76 -11.86 4.44
C ARG A 68 -4.72 -11.08 3.54
N ALA A 69 -4.30 -10.69 2.35
CA ALA A 69 -5.16 -10.02 1.38
C ALA A 69 -6.32 -10.94 0.95
N GLU A 70 -6.06 -12.20 0.65
CA GLU A 70 -7.09 -13.19 0.28
C GLU A 70 -8.08 -13.46 1.41
N LYS A 71 -7.62 -13.43 2.67
CA LYS A 71 -8.52 -13.49 3.82
C LYS A 71 -9.41 -12.25 3.89
N LYS A 72 -8.84 -11.05 3.75
CA LYS A 72 -9.57 -9.78 3.75
C LYS A 72 -10.59 -9.67 2.61
N LEU A 73 -10.36 -10.34 1.48
CA LEU A 73 -11.32 -10.40 0.37
C LEU A 73 -12.58 -11.24 0.65
N LYS A 74 -12.54 -12.09 1.69
CA LYS A 74 -13.64 -12.99 2.08
C LYS A 74 -14.46 -12.46 3.27
N GLU A 75 -13.99 -11.40 3.91
CA GLU A 75 -14.69 -10.65 4.97
C GLU A 75 -15.70 -9.67 4.36
#